data_AF-A0A1W2LJL9-F1
#
_entry.id   AF-A0A1W2LJL9-F1
#
_cell.length_a   1.000
_cell.length_b   1.000
_cell.length_c   1.000
_cell.angle_alpha   90.00
_cell.angle_beta   90.00
_cell.angle_gamma   90.00
#
_symmetry.space_group_name_H-M   'P 1'
#
loop_
_entity.id
_entity.type
_entity.pdbx_description
1 polymer ?
#
loop_
_entity_poly.entity_id
_entity_poly.type
_entity_poly.pdbx_seq_one_letter_code
_entity_poly.pdbx_strand_id
1 'polypeptide(L)'
;MQEIVREAGSDHGGFPRHGHEDASVIADRYHAPDIVQIADGHRMDRDNLIEHTRPVRKNRPTARDRIAARSTLYVTNRKRDLAMEVYFFGEFTPDGRMRRGHMLTRTLPVTET
;
A
#
# COMPACT_ATOMS: atom_id res chain seq x y z
N MET A 1 -1.32 -0.94 1.80
CA MET A 1 0.00 -0.72 2.44
C MET A 1 0.47 0.74 2.33
N GLN A 2 0.19 1.46 1.23
CA GLN A 2 0.59 2.89 1.10
C GLN A 2 -0.33 3.87 1.83
N GLU A 3 -1.63 3.59 1.89
CA GLU A 3 -2.61 4.48 2.54
C GLU A 3 -2.52 4.46 4.08
N ILE A 4 -2.27 3.27 4.65
CA ILE A 4 -2.05 3.06 6.08
C ILE A 4 -0.82 3.85 6.61
N VAL A 5 0.17 4.13 5.74
CA VAL A 5 1.33 4.98 6.09
C VAL A 5 0.99 6.48 6.03
N ARG A 6 -0.06 6.88 5.30
CA ARG A 6 -0.49 8.28 5.16
C ARG A 6 -1.20 8.81 6.41
N GLU A 7 -2.03 8.03 7.07
CA GLU A 7 -2.69 8.44 8.33
C GLU A 7 -1.70 8.61 9.51
N ALA A 8 -0.49 8.06 9.38
CA ALA A 8 0.58 8.17 10.38
C ALA A 8 1.47 9.41 10.22
N GLY A 9 1.37 10.18 9.12
CA GLY A 9 2.27 11.32 8.96
C GLY A 9 2.06 12.23 7.76
N SER A 10 1.19 13.22 7.92
CA SER A 10 1.22 14.45 7.13
C SER A 10 2.27 15.43 7.69
N ASP A 11 3.52 15.31 7.25
CA ASP A 11 4.43 16.46 7.09
C ASP A 11 5.60 16.10 6.19
N HIS A 12 5.73 16.80 5.06
CA HIS A 12 6.67 16.48 3.98
C HIS A 12 8.11 16.91 4.31
N GLY A 13 9.00 15.93 4.51
CA GLY A 13 10.45 16.06 4.36
C GLY A 13 10.88 15.35 3.07
N GLY A 14 11.58 16.07 2.18
CA GLY A 14 11.85 15.67 0.81
C GLY A 14 12.70 14.41 0.64
N PHE A 15 12.14 13.40 -0.04
CA PHE A 15 12.89 12.31 -0.66
C PHE A 15 13.28 12.69 -2.10
N PRO A 16 14.43 12.23 -2.61
CA PRO A 16 14.88 12.54 -3.96
C PRO A 16 13.88 12.03 -5.01
N ARG A 17 13.41 12.94 -5.89
CA ARG A 17 12.45 12.68 -6.98
C ARG A 17 13.06 11.70 -7.99
N HIS A 18 12.80 10.41 -7.81
CA HIS A 18 13.06 9.39 -8.82
C HIS A 18 11.93 9.45 -9.86
N GLY A 19 12.28 9.75 -11.12
CA GLY A 19 11.49 9.50 -12.34
C GLY A 19 10.03 9.98 -12.32
N HIS A 20 9.72 11.03 -13.07
CA HIS A 20 8.38 11.61 -13.21
C HIS A 20 7.43 10.74 -14.07
N GLU A 21 7.39 9.43 -13.80
CA GLU A 21 6.46 8.53 -14.46
C GLU A 21 5.03 8.82 -13.97
N ASP A 22 4.08 8.86 -14.90
CA ASP A 22 2.68 9.13 -14.63
C ASP A 22 2.13 8.10 -13.61
N ALA A 23 1.41 8.60 -12.60
CA ALA A 23 0.81 7.78 -11.55
C ALA A 23 -0.13 6.70 -12.11
N SER A 24 -0.83 6.99 -13.21
CA SER A 24 -1.68 6.03 -13.92
C SER A 24 -0.88 4.87 -14.51
N VAL A 25 0.27 5.17 -15.12
CA VAL A 25 1.19 4.16 -15.68
C VAL A 25 1.76 3.28 -14.57
N ILE A 26 2.10 3.89 -13.42
CA ILE A 26 2.57 3.14 -12.26
C ILE A 26 1.45 2.24 -11.70
N ALA A 27 0.22 2.76 -11.59
CA ALA A 27 -0.91 1.99 -11.10
C ALA A 27 -1.18 0.76 -12.00
N ASP A 28 -1.23 0.95 -13.32
CA ASP A 28 -1.52 -0.10 -14.32
C ASP A 28 -0.44 -1.16 -14.46
N ARG A 29 0.78 -0.87 -14.00
CA ARG A 29 1.88 -1.84 -13.94
C ARG A 29 1.58 -2.96 -12.94
N TYR A 30 0.96 -2.63 -11.82
CA TYR A 30 0.79 -3.54 -10.69
C TYR A 30 -0.66 -3.96 -10.44
N HIS A 31 -1.63 -3.20 -10.97
CA HIS A 31 -3.05 -3.42 -10.70
C HIS A 31 -3.80 -3.68 -12.01
N ALA A 32 -4.78 -4.58 -11.95
CA ALA A 32 -5.70 -4.80 -13.04
C ALA A 32 -6.62 -3.58 -13.21
N PRO A 33 -7.16 -3.32 -14.41
CA PRO A 33 -8.06 -2.19 -14.64
C PRO A 33 -9.29 -2.18 -13.71
N ASP A 34 -9.75 -3.35 -13.29
CA ASP A 34 -10.88 -3.55 -12.36
C ASP A 34 -10.45 -3.69 -10.89
N ILE A 35 -9.27 -3.16 -10.53
CA ILE A 35 -8.74 -3.24 -9.16
C ILE A 35 -9.72 -2.67 -8.13
N VAL A 36 -9.86 -3.44 -7.05
CA VAL A 36 -10.54 -3.02 -5.84
C VAL A 36 -9.65 -3.31 -4.64
N GLN A 37 -9.43 -2.31 -3.81
CA GLN A 37 -8.88 -2.50 -2.47
C GLN A 37 -9.91 -2.11 -1.40
N ILE A 38 -9.98 -2.89 -0.34
CA ILE A 38 -10.78 -2.59 0.85
C ILE A 38 -9.82 -2.53 2.04
N ALA A 39 -9.61 -1.34 2.58
CA ALA A 39 -8.75 -1.07 3.72
C ALA A 39 -9.60 -0.68 4.93
N ASP A 40 -9.69 -1.54 5.95
CA ASP A 40 -10.44 -1.22 7.17
C ASP A 40 -11.89 -0.77 6.89
N GLY A 41 -12.52 -1.41 5.89
CA GLY A 41 -13.87 -1.08 5.41
C GLY A 41 -13.95 0.01 4.33
N HIS A 42 -12.86 0.73 4.09
CA HIS A 42 -12.79 1.80 3.08
C HIS A 42 -12.47 1.20 1.72
N ARG A 43 -13.38 1.38 0.75
CA ARG A 43 -13.22 0.88 -0.61
C ARG A 43 -12.50 1.91 -1.47
N MET A 44 -11.46 1.46 -2.18
CA MET A 44 -10.76 2.20 -3.22
C MET A 44 -10.80 1.42 -4.54
N ASP A 45 -11.12 2.13 -5.61
CA ASP A 45 -10.94 1.65 -6.98
C ASP A 45 -9.66 2.22 -7.60
N ARG A 46 -9.47 1.96 -8.89
CA ARG A 46 -8.30 2.41 -9.65
C ARG A 46 -8.04 3.92 -9.56
N ASP A 47 -9.09 4.74 -9.65
CA ASP A 47 -8.92 6.20 -9.72
C ASP A 47 -8.49 6.74 -8.36
N ASN A 48 -9.08 6.21 -7.28
CA ASN A 48 -8.61 6.45 -5.92
C ASN A 48 -7.13 6.07 -5.78
N LEU A 49 -6.72 4.91 -6.31
CA LEU A 49 -5.32 4.47 -6.22
C LEU A 49 -4.36 5.39 -6.99
N ILE A 50 -4.76 5.93 -8.14
CA ILE A 50 -3.93 6.86 -8.93
C ILE A 50 -3.64 8.14 -8.15
N GLU A 51 -4.66 8.73 -7.52
CA GLU A 51 -4.50 9.93 -6.69
C GLU A 51 -3.51 9.72 -5.52
N HIS A 52 -3.37 8.46 -5.09
CA HIS A 52 -2.53 8.06 -3.96
C HIS A 52 -1.17 7.50 -4.37
N THR A 53 -0.93 7.27 -5.66
CA THR A 53 0.28 6.60 -6.15
C THR A 53 1.48 7.56 -6.13
N ARG A 54 2.45 7.28 -5.26
CA ARG A 54 3.85 7.69 -5.45
C ARG A 54 4.68 6.51 -5.95
N PRO A 55 5.83 6.73 -6.63
CA PRO A 55 6.61 5.64 -7.21
C PRO A 55 7.04 4.64 -6.14
N VAL A 56 6.55 3.40 -6.21
CA VAL A 56 6.96 2.32 -5.31
C VAL A 56 7.51 1.14 -6.10
N ARG A 57 8.73 0.79 -5.68
CA ARG A 57 9.62 -0.36 -5.93
C ARG A 57 9.37 -1.27 -7.16
N LYS A 58 10.49 -1.48 -7.86
CA LYS A 58 10.69 -2.12 -9.18
C LYS A 58 10.52 -3.65 -9.27
N ASN A 59 9.98 -4.33 -8.27
CA ASN A 59 9.89 -5.80 -8.33
C ASN A 59 8.45 -6.25 -8.54
N ARG A 60 8.19 -6.86 -9.70
CA ARG A 60 6.95 -7.59 -9.99
C ARG A 60 7.10 -9.01 -9.41
N PRO A 61 6.41 -9.36 -8.31
CA PRO A 61 6.38 -10.74 -7.89
C PRO A 61 5.62 -11.55 -8.95
N THR A 62 6.13 -12.72 -9.31
CA THR A 62 5.31 -13.76 -9.94
C THR A 62 4.43 -14.34 -8.84
N ALA A 63 3.28 -13.71 -8.61
CA ALA A 63 2.34 -14.14 -7.59
C ALA A 63 1.55 -15.36 -8.08
N ARG A 64 1.30 -16.32 -7.17
CA ARG A 64 0.22 -17.29 -7.33
C ARG A 64 -1.12 -16.54 -7.24
N ASP A 65 -2.21 -17.12 -7.75
CA ASP A 65 -3.53 -16.49 -7.85
C ASP A 65 -4.00 -15.76 -6.57
N ARG A 66 -3.53 -16.19 -5.39
CA ARG A 66 -3.81 -15.56 -4.10
C ARG A 66 -2.58 -15.50 -3.18
N ILE A 67 -2.50 -14.45 -2.37
CA ILE A 67 -1.54 -14.33 -1.27
C ILE A 67 -2.24 -13.90 0.02
N ALA A 68 -1.65 -14.30 1.14
CA ALA A 68 -1.94 -13.74 2.46
C ALA A 68 -0.63 -13.34 3.12
N ALA A 69 -0.60 -12.16 3.73
CA ALA A 69 0.57 -11.64 4.43
C ALA A 69 0.15 -10.98 5.73
N ARG A 70 0.95 -11.19 6.78
CA ARG A 70 0.92 -10.40 8.01
C ARG A 70 2.23 -9.62 8.07
N SER A 71 2.15 -8.34 8.34
CA SER A 71 3.33 -7.49 8.48
C SER A 71 3.17 -6.55 9.67
N THR A 72 4.24 -6.34 10.41
CA THR A 72 4.30 -5.29 11.43
C THR A 72 5.07 -4.12 10.86
N LEU A 73 4.44 -2.95 10.83
CA LEU A 73 5.05 -1.70 10.38
C LEU A 73 5.34 -0.84 11.61
N TYR A 74 6.59 -0.39 11.70
CA TYR A 74 7.02 0.61 12.66
C TYR A 74 7.23 1.90 11.88
N VAL A 75 6.49 2.95 12.26
CA VAL A 75 6.51 4.25 11.60
C VAL A 75 6.92 5.30 12.61
N THR A 76 8.10 5.87 12.39
CA THR A 76 8.54 7.07 13.10
C THR A 76 8.25 8.29 12.25
N ASN A 77 7.52 9.25 12.82
CA ASN A 77 7.34 10.57 12.24
C ASN A 77 7.66 11.64 13.29
N ARG A 78 7.93 12.88 12.85
CA ARG A 78 8.28 14.04 13.69
C ARG A 78 7.36 14.25 14.91
N LYS A 79 6.11 13.77 14.85
CA LYS A 79 5.08 13.97 15.87
C LYS A 79 4.85 12.76 16.77
N ARG A 80 5.16 11.54 16.32
CA ARG A 80 4.90 10.30 17.06
C ARG A 80 5.58 9.09 16.43
N ASP A 81 5.88 8.11 17.28
CA ASP A 81 6.12 6.73 16.88
C ASP A 81 4.80 5.96 16.87
N LEU A 82 4.62 5.11 15.86
CA LEU A 82 3.44 4.28 15.70
C LEU A 82 3.87 2.88 15.27
N ALA A 83 3.39 1.86 15.99
CA ALA A 83 3.48 0.48 15.57
C ALA A 83 2.10 0.00 15.11
N MET A 84 2.06 -0.76 14.03
CA MET A 84 0.81 -1.31 13.49
C MET A 84 1.05 -2.68 12.88
N GLU A 85 0.03 -3.51 12.95
CA GLU A 85 -0.04 -4.80 12.30
C GLU A 85 -1.01 -4.73 11.13
N VAL A 86 -0.58 -5.20 9.97
CA VAL A 86 -1.37 -5.21 8.74
C VAL A 86 -1.54 -6.64 8.27
N TYR A 87 -2.78 -7.06 8.09
CA TYR A 87 -3.17 -8.30 7.45
C TYR A 87 -3.60 -7.97 6.02
N PHE A 88 -2.88 -8.49 5.03
CA PHE A 88 -3.15 -8.28 3.63
C PHE A 88 -3.53 -9.60 2.95
N PHE A 89 -4.64 -9.59 2.22
CA PHE A 89 -5.09 -10.69 1.37
C PHE A 89 -5.23 -10.17 -0.05
N GLY A 90 -4.46 -10.73 -0.99
CA GLY A 90 -4.43 -10.27 -2.38
C GLY A 90 -4.87 -11.36 -3.34
N GLU A 91 -5.65 -10.99 -4.35
CA GLU A 91 -5.94 -11.82 -5.51
C GLU A 91 -5.30 -11.20 -6.75
N PHE A 92 -4.68 -12.03 -7.59
CA PHE A 92 -3.95 -11.60 -8.78
C PHE A 92 -4.54 -12.22 -10.04
N THR A 93 -4.44 -11.49 -11.14
CA THR A 93 -4.70 -12.00 -12.48
C THR A 93 -3.59 -12.98 -12.90
N PRO A 94 -3.79 -13.79 -13.96
CA PRO A 94 -2.75 -14.70 -14.46
C PRO A 94 -1.46 -14.00 -14.91
N ASP A 95 -1.55 -12.74 -15.36
CA ASP A 95 -0.37 -11.92 -15.65
C ASP A 95 0.27 -11.33 -14.38
N GLY A 96 -0.25 -11.59 -13.19
CA GLY A 96 0.34 -11.17 -11.92
C GLY A 96 0.03 -9.72 -11.53
N ARG A 97 -1.00 -9.10 -12.11
CA ARG A 97 -1.53 -7.82 -11.65
C ARG A 97 -2.53 -8.07 -10.52
N MET A 98 -2.50 -7.23 -9.49
CA MET A 98 -3.46 -7.32 -8.40
C MET A 98 -4.85 -6.95 -8.91
N ARG A 99 -5.83 -7.82 -8.66
CA ARG A 99 -7.24 -7.58 -8.98
C ARG A 99 -8.04 -7.19 -7.75
N ARG A 100 -7.72 -7.78 -6.59
CA ARG A 100 -8.41 -7.48 -5.32
C ARG A 100 -7.43 -7.47 -4.16
N GLY A 101 -7.65 -6.56 -3.21
CA GLY A 101 -6.92 -6.51 -1.96
C GLY A 101 -7.86 -6.27 -0.78
N HIS A 102 -7.72 -7.06 0.28
CA HIS A 102 -8.34 -6.79 1.56
C HIS A 102 -7.27 -6.55 2.61
N MET A 103 -7.44 -5.47 3.36
CA MET A 103 -6.54 -5.07 4.43
C MET A 103 -7.30 -4.84 5.72
N LEU A 104 -6.71 -5.34 6.80
CA LEU A 104 -7.08 -5.01 8.17
C LEU A 104 -5.84 -4.49 8.88
N THR A 105 -5.98 -3.33 9.49
CA THR A 105 -4.94 -2.66 10.25
C THR A 105 -5.31 -2.69 11.72
N ARG A 106 -4.33 -3.04 12.54
CA ARG A 106 -4.44 -2.97 14.00
C ARG A 106 -3.30 -2.12 14.54
N THR A 107 -3.63 -1.08 15.29
CA THR A 107 -2.63 -0.33 16.06
C THR A 107 -2.04 -1.23 17.15
N LEU A 108 -0.73 -1.22 17.28
CA LEU A 108 0.00 -1.88 18.35
C LEU A 108 0.44 -0.83 19.38
N PRO A 109 0.53 -1.19 20.67
CA PRO A 109 1.17 -0.33 21.66
C PRO A 109 2.62 -0.05 21.25
N VAL A 110 3.07 1.18 21.47
CA VAL A 110 4.49 1.53 21.31
C VAL A 110 5.23 0.89 22.49
N THR A 111 6.01 -0.14 22.24
CA THR A 111 6.89 -0.71 23.27
C THR A 111 8.10 0.20 23.40
N GLU A 112 8.19 0.99 24.48
CA GLU A 112 9.44 1.65 24.86
C GLU A 112 10.50 0.55 25.05
N THR A 113 11.60 0.62 24.29
CA THR A 113 12.76 -0.27 24.45
C THR A 113 13.74 0.34 25.43
#